data_AF-A0A8J3H9U2-F1
#
_entry.id   AF-A0A8J3H9U2-F1
#
_cell.length_a   1.000
_cell.length_b   1.000
_cell.length_c   1.000
_cell.angle_alpha   90.00
_cell.angle_beta   90.00
_cell.angle_gamma   90.00
#
_symmetry.space_group_name_H-M   'P 1'
#
loop_
_entity.id
_entity.type
_entity.pdbx_description
1 polymer ?
#
loop_
_entity_poly.entity_id
_entity_poly.type
_entity_poly.pdbx_seq_one_letter_code
_entity_poly.pdbx_strand_id
1 'polypeptide(L)'
;MIYALTQRIAAMEALAHLSMVLAGLWYFAMLFDLRDPPEGARRGARLMSGFVVIVSNIFLGSLTTLKEVPLYGSEIIAASGGRLRALADETIGGYVIWVPSSMVLIAAIILVLNGWNAAEERRWTSRYDLMRQSNAAALEFPETAEELRLKVEKPNRDMGRTLALGAFSMFMVVMITVVTIVYALG
;
A
#
# COMPACT_ATOMS: atom_id res chain seq x y z
N MET A 1 -36.86 -24.54 7.02
CA MET A 1 -36.52 -23.76 5.80
C MET A 1 -35.60 -22.56 6.12
N ILE A 2 -35.93 -21.72 7.11
CA ILE A 2 -35.15 -20.52 7.49
C ILE A 2 -33.71 -20.87 7.95
N TYR A 3 -33.53 -21.88 8.79
CA TYR A 3 -32.21 -22.30 9.29
C TYR A 3 -31.19 -22.66 8.19
N ALA A 4 -31.64 -23.36 7.14
CA ALA A 4 -30.79 -23.73 6.01
C ALA A 4 -30.38 -22.51 5.16
N LEU A 5 -31.23 -21.48 5.09
CA LEU A 5 -30.92 -20.21 4.45
C LEU A 5 -29.87 -19.44 5.27
N THR A 6 -30.06 -19.37 6.59
CA THR A 6 -29.12 -18.71 7.50
C THR A 6 -27.73 -19.36 7.45
N GLN A 7 -27.66 -20.70 7.44
CA GLN A 7 -26.38 -21.40 7.28
C GLN A 7 -25.71 -21.13 5.93
N ARG A 8 -26.47 -21.03 4.83
CA ARG A 8 -25.89 -20.69 3.53
C ARG A 8 -25.31 -19.28 3.52
N ILE A 9 -26.01 -18.30 4.11
CA ILE A 9 -25.53 -16.91 4.19
C ILE A 9 -24.26 -16.85 5.04
N ALA A 10 -24.27 -17.43 6.24
CA ALA A 10 -23.11 -17.47 7.11
C ALA A 10 -21.89 -18.16 6.46
N ALA A 11 -22.13 -19.26 5.71
CA ALA A 11 -21.07 -19.93 4.96
C ALA A 11 -20.51 -19.06 3.82
N MET A 12 -21.37 -18.34 3.10
CA MET A 12 -20.93 -17.41 2.04
C MET A 12 -20.14 -16.23 2.62
N GLU A 13 -20.57 -15.67 3.74
CA GLU A 13 -19.83 -14.63 4.47
C GLU A 13 -18.47 -15.15 4.91
N ALA A 14 -18.41 -16.32 5.56
CA ALA A 14 -17.14 -16.92 5.98
C ALA A 14 -16.19 -17.19 4.80
N LEU A 15 -16.72 -17.67 3.67
CA LEU A 15 -15.95 -17.86 2.44
C LEU A 15 -15.42 -16.54 1.87
N ALA A 16 -16.23 -15.48 1.89
CA ALA A 16 -15.81 -14.16 1.45
C ALA A 16 -14.67 -13.62 2.33
N HIS A 17 -14.80 -13.72 3.66
CA HIS A 17 -13.74 -13.30 4.59
C HIS A 17 -12.48 -14.14 4.41
N LEU A 18 -12.60 -15.47 4.26
CA LEU A 18 -11.47 -16.36 4.05
C LEU A 18 -10.74 -16.05 2.72
N SER A 19 -11.48 -15.82 1.65
CA SER A 19 -10.88 -15.47 0.35
C SER A 19 -10.16 -14.13 0.40
N MET A 20 -10.69 -13.13 1.12
CA MET A 20 -9.99 -11.87 1.38
C MET A 20 -8.69 -12.07 2.16
N VAL A 21 -8.70 -12.89 3.21
CA VAL A 21 -7.49 -13.21 3.99
C VAL A 21 -6.44 -13.88 3.10
N LEU A 22 -6.84 -14.86 2.30
CA LEU A 22 -5.94 -15.55 1.37
C LEU A 22 -5.37 -14.60 0.30
N ALA A 23 -6.19 -13.69 -0.24
CA ALA A 23 -5.73 -12.67 -1.18
C ALA A 23 -4.72 -11.71 -0.52
N GLY A 24 -4.94 -11.34 0.75
CA GLY A 24 -4.00 -10.54 1.53
C GLY A 24 -2.67 -11.27 1.73
N LEU A 25 -2.69 -12.52 2.17
CA LEU A 25 -1.48 -13.34 2.33
C LEU A 25 -0.71 -13.47 1.01
N TRP A 26 -1.41 -13.71 -0.10
CA TRP A 26 -0.82 -13.77 -1.43
C TRP A 26 -0.13 -12.45 -1.80
N TYR A 27 -0.79 -11.32 -1.55
CA TYR A 27 -0.22 -10.00 -1.81
C TYR A 27 1.05 -9.77 -1.00
N PHE A 28 1.05 -10.07 0.31
CA PHE A 28 2.24 -9.93 1.14
C PHE A 28 3.36 -10.89 0.73
N ALA A 29 3.04 -12.12 0.32
CA ALA A 29 4.03 -13.05 -0.23
C ALA A 29 4.69 -12.50 -1.49
N MET A 30 3.91 -11.93 -2.42
CA MET A 30 4.40 -11.26 -3.63
C MET A 30 5.20 -9.98 -3.31
N LEU A 31 4.79 -9.23 -2.29
CA LEU A 31 5.44 -8.00 -1.86
C LEU A 31 6.83 -8.28 -1.26
N PHE A 32 6.93 -9.32 -0.43
CA PHE A 32 8.16 -9.74 0.25
C PHE A 32 9.05 -10.65 -0.59
N ASP A 33 8.64 -11.06 -1.79
CA ASP A 33 9.48 -11.88 -2.66
C ASP A 33 10.75 -11.11 -3.07
N LEU A 34 11.92 -11.60 -2.66
CA LEU A 34 13.22 -10.98 -2.97
C LEU A 34 13.78 -11.39 -4.35
N ARG A 35 13.12 -12.31 -5.06
CA ARG A 35 13.60 -12.81 -6.35
C ARG A 35 13.56 -11.71 -7.42
N ASP A 36 14.66 -11.58 -8.15
CA ASP A 36 14.73 -10.69 -9.31
C ASP A 36 14.08 -11.35 -10.54
N PRO A 37 13.63 -10.57 -11.54
CA PRO A 37 13.18 -11.12 -12.82
C PRO A 37 14.25 -12.04 -13.44
N PRO A 38 13.87 -13.19 -14.03
CA PRO A 38 12.53 -13.54 -14.51
C PRO A 38 11.63 -14.30 -13.52
N GLU A 39 12.12 -14.67 -12.34
CA GLU A 39 11.38 -15.53 -11.39
C GLU A 39 10.42 -14.77 -10.48
N GLY A 40 10.56 -13.44 -10.37
CA GLY A 40 9.73 -12.56 -9.53
C GLY A 40 9.25 -11.29 -10.23
N ALA A 41 8.28 -10.60 -9.63
CA ALA A 41 7.73 -9.35 -10.17
C ALA A 41 8.80 -8.24 -10.24
N ARG A 42 8.77 -7.42 -11.30
CA ARG A 42 9.73 -6.30 -11.49
C ARG A 42 9.75 -5.41 -10.23
N ARG A 43 10.95 -5.17 -9.67
CA ARG A 43 11.13 -4.42 -8.40
C ARG A 43 10.34 -3.11 -8.31
N GLY A 44 10.33 -2.31 -9.39
CA GLY A 44 9.57 -1.06 -9.43
C GLY A 44 8.05 -1.24 -9.36
N ALA A 45 7.51 -2.32 -9.93
CA ALA A 45 6.07 -2.61 -9.90
C ALA A 45 5.58 -2.97 -8.49
N ARG A 46 6.41 -3.65 -7.68
CA ARG A 46 6.12 -3.96 -6.27
C ARG A 46 6.11 -2.71 -5.38
N LEU A 47 7.06 -1.80 -5.60
CA LEU A 47 7.07 -0.54 -4.87
C LEU A 47 5.83 0.30 -5.22
N MET A 48 5.48 0.36 -6.50
CA MET A 48 4.27 1.04 -6.96
C MET A 48 3.00 0.37 -6.41
N SER A 49 2.93 -0.96 -6.32
CA SER A 49 1.78 -1.63 -5.71
C SER A 49 1.65 -1.34 -4.21
N GLY A 50 2.76 -1.35 -3.47
CA GLY A 50 2.79 -0.96 -2.06
C GLY A 50 2.31 0.47 -1.83
N PHE A 51 2.78 1.39 -2.68
CA PHE A 51 2.34 2.78 -2.69
C PHE A 51 0.84 2.92 -3.01
N VAL A 52 0.35 2.17 -4.01
CA VAL A 52 -1.07 2.13 -4.39
C VAL A 52 -1.94 1.67 -3.22
N VAL A 53 -1.52 0.61 -2.53
CA VAL A 53 -2.27 0.02 -1.42
C VAL A 53 -2.33 0.98 -0.23
N ILE A 54 -1.22 1.61 0.17
CA ILE A 54 -1.22 2.51 1.32
C ILE A 54 -2.04 3.78 1.07
N VAL A 55 -1.97 4.36 -0.13
CA VAL A 55 -2.79 5.51 -0.50
C VAL A 55 -4.28 5.16 -0.50
N SER A 56 -4.64 4.01 -1.08
CA SER A 56 -6.03 3.53 -1.09
C SER A 56 -6.54 3.29 0.34
N ASN A 57 -5.72 2.73 1.22
CA ASN A 57 -6.06 2.48 2.62
C ASN A 57 -6.28 3.79 3.40
N ILE A 58 -5.39 4.79 3.23
CA ILE A 58 -5.54 6.11 3.86
C ILE A 58 -6.82 6.79 3.37
N PHE A 59 -7.09 6.72 2.07
CA PHE A 59 -8.26 7.32 1.49
C PHE A 59 -9.56 6.71 2.04
N LEU A 60 -9.66 5.38 2.02
CA LEU A 60 -10.82 4.66 2.54
C LEU A 60 -10.99 4.88 4.05
N GLY A 61 -9.88 4.93 4.79
CA GLY A 61 -9.85 5.34 6.20
C GLY A 61 -10.42 6.74 6.41
N SER A 62 -9.99 7.72 5.62
CA SER A 62 -10.47 9.11 5.72
C SER A 62 -11.96 9.25 5.42
N LEU A 63 -12.47 8.55 4.40
CA LEU A 63 -13.89 8.55 4.08
C LEU A 63 -14.76 7.96 5.18
N THR A 64 -14.29 6.88 5.82
CA THR A 64 -15.05 6.22 6.88
C THR A 64 -15.03 7.01 8.19
N THR A 65 -13.99 7.79 8.46
CA THR A 65 -13.87 8.61 9.68
C THR A 65 -14.41 10.03 9.54
N LEU A 66 -14.27 10.67 8.39
CA LEU A 66 -14.63 12.08 8.22
C LEU A 66 -16.06 12.29 7.70
N LYS A 67 -16.84 11.22 7.55
CA LYS A 67 -18.23 11.33 7.08
C LYS A 67 -19.12 12.04 8.10
N GLU A 68 -20.00 12.90 7.60
CA GLU A 68 -20.94 13.68 8.42
C GLU A 68 -22.32 13.04 8.52
N VAL A 69 -22.58 11.99 7.74
CA VAL A 69 -23.86 11.27 7.70
C VAL A 69 -23.62 9.80 8.13
N PRO A 70 -24.38 9.27 9.11
CA PRO A 70 -24.27 7.87 9.49
C PRO A 70 -24.76 6.98 8.36
N LEU A 71 -23.99 5.93 8.06
CA LEU A 71 -24.27 5.01 6.97
C LEU A 71 -25.31 3.95 7.36
N TYR A 72 -25.54 3.75 8.67
CA TYR A 72 -26.49 2.76 9.16
C TYR A 72 -27.95 3.23 9.11
N GLY A 73 -28.86 2.28 8.85
CA GLY A 73 -30.31 2.51 8.72
C GLY A 73 -30.97 3.11 9.96
N SER A 74 -32.17 3.65 9.79
CA SER A 74 -32.92 4.35 10.84
C SER A 74 -33.15 3.50 12.10
N GLU A 75 -33.18 2.17 11.98
CA GLU A 75 -33.36 1.28 13.12
C GLU A 75 -32.11 1.28 14.03
N ILE A 76 -30.92 1.31 13.45
CA ILE A 76 -29.64 1.36 14.19
C ILE A 76 -29.44 2.74 14.81
N ILE A 77 -29.85 3.82 14.12
CA ILE A 77 -29.83 5.19 14.66
C ILE A 77 -30.74 5.32 15.89
N ALA A 78 -31.93 4.69 15.85
CA ALA A 78 -32.84 4.65 16.99
C ALA A 78 -32.25 3.83 18.16
N ALA A 79 -31.62 2.69 17.86
CA ALA A 79 -30.99 1.82 18.86
C ALA A 79 -29.75 2.44 19.53
N SER A 80 -28.97 3.23 18.79
CA SER A 80 -27.76 3.91 19.29
C SER A 80 -28.08 5.17 20.12
N GLY A 81 -29.35 5.52 20.29
CA GLY A 81 -29.78 6.66 21.11
C GLY A 81 -29.68 8.01 20.38
N GLY A 82 -29.61 8.00 19.05
CA GLY A 82 -29.66 9.20 18.21
C GLY A 82 -28.50 9.32 17.22
N ARG A 83 -28.72 10.16 16.19
CA ARG A 83 -27.83 10.34 15.04
C ARG A 83 -26.39 10.69 15.40
N LEU A 84 -26.18 11.56 16.39
CA LEU A 84 -24.85 12.00 16.82
C LEU A 84 -24.03 10.84 17.43
N ARG A 85 -24.70 9.95 18.15
CA ARG A 85 -24.05 8.81 18.81
C ARG A 85 -23.76 7.68 17.82
N ALA A 86 -24.63 7.47 16.83
CA ALA A 86 -24.36 6.60 15.68
C ALA A 86 -23.12 7.06 14.88
N LEU A 87 -23.02 8.37 14.60
CA LEU A 87 -21.86 8.97 13.93
C LEU A 87 -20.57 8.78 14.72
N ALA A 88 -20.60 9.00 16.04
CA ALA A 88 -19.44 8.82 16.90
C ALA A 88 -18.96 7.36 16.92
N ASP A 89 -19.88 6.40 17.04
CA ASP A 89 -19.58 4.97 17.03
C ASP A 89 -18.98 4.53 15.69
N GLU A 90 -19.57 4.98 14.58
CA GLU A 90 -19.07 4.73 13.23
C GLU A 90 -17.69 5.35 12.97
N THR A 91 -17.42 6.54 13.53
CA THR A 91 -16.13 7.22 13.40
C THR A 91 -15.05 6.47 14.18
N ILE A 92 -15.35 6.05 15.41
CA ILE A 92 -14.44 5.24 16.23
C ILE A 92 -14.16 3.90 15.54
N GLY A 93 -15.21 3.24 15.03
CA GLY A 93 -15.09 2.01 14.24
C GLY A 93 -14.19 2.20 13.02
N GLY A 94 -14.32 3.33 12.32
CA GLY A 94 -13.42 3.73 11.25
C GLY A 94 -11.96 3.73 11.72
N TYR A 95 -11.62 4.53 12.74
CA TYR A 95 -10.26 4.61 13.28
C TYR A 95 -9.69 3.26 13.70
N VAL A 96 -10.48 2.43 14.39
CA VAL A 96 -10.05 1.10 14.86
C VAL A 96 -9.74 0.16 13.69
N ILE A 97 -10.41 0.29 12.56
CA ILE A 97 -10.18 -0.57 11.39
C ILE A 97 -8.94 -0.11 10.60
N TRP A 98 -8.84 1.18 10.27
CA TRP A 98 -7.84 1.64 9.29
C TRP A 98 -6.48 1.99 9.91
N VAL A 99 -6.42 2.42 11.17
CA VAL A 99 -5.16 2.81 11.83
C VAL A 99 -4.23 1.60 12.02
N PRO A 100 -4.67 0.46 12.59
CA PRO A 100 -3.82 -0.73 12.70
C PRO A 100 -3.39 -1.28 11.34
N SER A 101 -4.30 -1.26 10.35
CA SER A 101 -3.98 -1.64 8.96
C SER A 101 -2.82 -0.80 8.39
N SER A 102 -2.86 0.53 8.61
CA SER A 102 -1.82 1.45 8.17
C SER A 102 -0.47 1.15 8.82
N MET A 103 -0.45 0.81 10.11
CA MET A 103 0.79 0.44 10.82
C MET A 103 1.43 -0.80 10.22
N VAL A 104 0.64 -1.83 9.90
CA VAL A 104 1.12 -3.06 9.25
C VAL A 104 1.68 -2.77 7.86
N LEU A 105 0.99 -1.95 7.06
CA LEU A 105 1.46 -1.56 5.74
C LEU A 105 2.77 -0.77 5.79
N ILE A 106 2.90 0.17 6.72
CA ILE A 106 4.15 0.92 6.94
C ILE A 106 5.29 -0.03 7.32
N ALA A 107 5.05 -0.95 8.27
CA ALA A 107 6.03 -1.95 8.66
C ALA A 107 6.46 -2.84 7.48
N ALA A 108 5.52 -3.27 6.64
CA ALA A 108 5.80 -4.05 5.46
C ALA A 108 6.67 -3.28 4.44
N ILE A 109 6.36 -2.00 4.20
CA ILE A 109 7.17 -1.14 3.31
C ILE A 109 8.61 -1.01 3.84
N ILE A 110 8.77 -0.76 5.14
CA ILE A 110 10.10 -0.67 5.78
C ILE A 110 10.87 -1.97 5.60
N LEU A 111 10.24 -3.14 5.82
CA LEU A 111 10.87 -4.44 5.65
C LEU A 111 11.30 -4.70 4.20
N VAL A 112 10.45 -4.33 3.22
CA VAL A 112 10.79 -4.45 1.79
C VAL A 112 11.98 -3.57 1.43
N LEU A 113 12.00 -2.32 1.90
CA LEU A 113 13.11 -1.39 1.66
C LEU A 113 14.41 -1.90 2.29
N ASN A 114 14.35 -2.42 3.53
CA ASN A 114 15.51 -2.97 4.20
C ASN A 114 16.06 -4.23 3.50
N GLY A 115 15.16 -5.13 3.11
CA GLY A 115 15.53 -6.33 2.35
C GLY A 115 16.14 -5.99 0.98
N TRP A 116 15.62 -4.95 0.32
CA TRP A 116 16.23 -4.41 -0.89
C TRP A 116 17.64 -3.89 -0.60
N ASN A 117 17.80 -2.99 0.37
CA ASN A 117 19.10 -2.38 0.68
C ASN A 117 20.18 -3.45 0.91
N ALA A 118 19.86 -4.48 1.70
CA ALA A 118 20.76 -5.61 1.95
C ALA A 118 21.05 -6.47 0.70
N ALA A 119 20.10 -6.59 -0.24
CA ALA A 119 20.32 -7.30 -1.51
C ALA A 119 21.13 -6.47 -2.51
N GLU A 120 20.95 -5.15 -2.50
CA GLU A 120 21.70 -4.21 -3.33
C GLU A 120 23.15 -4.12 -2.89
N GLU A 121 23.41 -4.03 -1.59
CA GLU A 121 24.76 -4.06 -1.02
C GLU A 121 25.50 -5.34 -1.40
N ARG A 122 24.86 -6.52 -1.24
CA ARG A 122 25.45 -7.80 -1.68
C ARG A 122 25.80 -7.80 -3.17
N ARG A 123 24.90 -7.30 -4.03
CA ARG A 123 25.14 -7.25 -5.48
C ARG A 123 26.21 -6.23 -5.85
N TRP A 124 26.26 -5.10 -5.16
CA TRP A 124 27.29 -4.09 -5.33
C TRP A 124 28.66 -4.66 -4.98
N THR A 125 28.78 -5.32 -3.82
CA THR A 125 30.03 -5.95 -3.39
C THR A 125 30.48 -7.03 -4.36
N SER A 126 29.59 -7.93 -4.80
CA SER A 126 29.96 -8.96 -5.80
C SER A 126 30.39 -8.37 -7.14
N ARG A 127 29.72 -7.31 -7.62
CA ARG A 127 30.14 -6.61 -8.85
C ARG A 127 31.45 -5.88 -8.67
N TYR A 128 31.64 -5.24 -7.51
CA TYR A 128 32.87 -4.56 -7.17
C TYR A 128 34.06 -5.52 -7.14
N ASP A 129 33.92 -6.70 -6.52
CA ASP A 129 34.97 -7.71 -6.49
C ASP A 129 35.33 -8.23 -7.90
N LEU A 130 34.32 -8.49 -8.74
CA LEU A 130 34.52 -8.94 -10.12
C LEU A 130 35.16 -7.86 -11.01
N MET A 131 34.74 -6.60 -10.86
CA MET A 131 35.24 -5.50 -11.68
C MET A 131 36.59 -4.95 -11.18
N ARG A 132 36.91 -5.07 -9.88
CA ARG A 132 38.24 -4.80 -9.33
C ARG A 132 39.31 -5.72 -9.92
N GLN A 133 38.95 -6.94 -10.33
CA GLN A 133 39.85 -7.83 -11.06
C GLN A 133 40.11 -7.39 -12.51
N SER A 134 39.35 -6.42 -13.02
CA SER A 134 39.50 -5.90 -14.38
C SER A 134 39.94 -4.43 -14.35
N ASN A 135 41.20 -4.17 -14.70
CA ASN A 135 41.83 -2.83 -14.61
C ASN A 135 41.05 -1.71 -15.33
N ALA A 136 40.29 -2.04 -16.38
CA ALA A 136 39.48 -1.06 -17.12
C ALA A 136 38.13 -0.74 -16.45
N ALA A 137 37.55 -1.68 -15.69
CA ALA A 137 36.26 -1.51 -15.02
C ALA A 137 36.38 -0.87 -13.63
N ALA A 138 37.55 -0.99 -12.99
CA ALA A 138 37.85 -0.32 -11.72
C ALA A 138 37.74 1.21 -11.82
N LEU A 139 38.03 1.81 -12.98
CA LEU A 139 37.91 3.25 -13.25
C LEU A 139 36.45 3.75 -13.38
N GLU A 140 35.47 2.84 -13.51
CA GLU A 140 34.05 3.20 -13.67
C GLU A 140 33.32 3.39 -12.32
N PHE A 141 33.98 3.02 -11.22
CA PHE A 141 33.50 3.20 -9.87
C PHE A 141 33.93 4.57 -9.34
N PRO A 142 32.98 5.41 -8.90
CA PRO A 142 33.30 6.70 -8.32
C PRO A 142 34.08 6.50 -7.01
N GLU A 143 35.32 6.98 -6.95
CA GLU A 143 36.17 6.90 -5.74
C GLU A 143 35.87 8.07 -4.78
N THR A 144 35.29 9.14 -5.30
CA THR A 144 34.99 10.37 -4.55
C THR A 144 33.49 10.56 -4.37
N ALA A 145 33.11 11.21 -3.26
CA ALA A 145 31.71 11.54 -2.96
C ALA A 145 31.07 12.47 -4.01
N GLU A 146 31.88 13.24 -4.73
CA GLU A 146 31.43 14.14 -5.79
C GLU A 146 31.03 13.39 -7.07
N GLU A 147 31.85 12.43 -7.50
CA GLU A 147 31.53 11.55 -8.64
C GLU A 147 30.32 10.65 -8.36
N LEU A 148 30.19 10.18 -7.11
CA LEU A 148 28.98 9.48 -6.64
C LEU A 148 27.76 10.38 -6.84
N ARG A 149 27.79 11.60 -6.30
CA ARG A 149 26.69 12.56 -6.41
C ARG A 149 26.27 12.80 -7.85
N LEU A 150 27.22 13.02 -8.75
CA LEU A 150 26.95 13.21 -10.18
C LEU A 150 26.28 11.98 -10.83
N LYS A 151 26.70 10.76 -10.44
CA LYS A 151 26.16 9.51 -10.97
C LYS A 151 24.74 9.21 -10.45
N VAL A 152 24.42 9.51 -9.19
CA VAL A 152 23.08 9.30 -8.61
C VAL A 152 22.10 10.44 -8.83
N GLU A 153 22.53 11.65 -9.20
CA GLU A 153 21.63 12.81 -9.33
C GLU A 153 20.49 12.60 -10.34
N LYS A 154 20.81 12.13 -11.56
CA LYS A 154 19.81 11.85 -12.60
C LYS A 154 18.84 10.73 -12.21
N PRO A 155 19.32 9.51 -11.86
CA PRO A 155 18.45 8.41 -11.45
C PRO A 155 17.56 8.75 -10.26
N ASN A 156 18.11 9.47 -9.26
CA ASN A 156 17.36 9.85 -8.07
C ASN A 156 16.24 10.85 -8.39
N ARG A 157 16.52 11.82 -9.28
CA ARG A 157 15.51 12.79 -9.74
C ARG A 157 14.41 12.13 -10.57
N ASP A 158 14.76 11.16 -11.42
CA ASP A 158 13.78 10.44 -12.24
C ASP A 158 12.92 9.48 -11.39
N MET A 159 13.52 8.82 -10.39
CA MET A 159 12.78 8.02 -9.42
C MET A 159 11.86 8.90 -8.54
N GLY A 160 12.34 10.06 -8.09
CA GLY A 160 11.52 11.04 -7.37
C GLY A 160 10.36 11.58 -8.21
N ARG A 161 10.57 11.84 -9.51
CA ARG A 161 9.51 12.28 -10.44
C ARG A 161 8.45 11.20 -10.67
N THR A 162 8.86 9.94 -10.82
CA THR A 162 7.90 8.84 -11.01
C THR A 162 7.09 8.57 -9.74
N LEU A 163 7.70 8.65 -8.55
CA LEU A 163 7.00 8.61 -7.27
C LEU A 163 6.01 9.78 -7.13
N ALA A 164 6.43 11.01 -7.46
CA ALA A 164 5.57 12.18 -7.35
C ALA A 164 4.38 12.13 -8.33
N LEU A 165 4.60 11.71 -9.59
CA LEU A 165 3.54 11.53 -10.58
C LEU A 165 2.58 10.38 -10.20
N GLY A 166 3.11 9.29 -9.63
CA GLY A 166 2.29 8.21 -9.08
C GLY A 166 1.42 8.69 -7.93
N ALA A 167 2.01 9.38 -6.95
CA ALA A 167 1.30 10.00 -5.83
C ALA A 167 0.20 10.96 -6.27
N PHE A 168 0.52 11.85 -7.21
CA PHE A 168 -0.40 12.85 -7.72
C PHE A 168 -1.55 12.23 -8.50
N SER A 169 -1.27 11.28 -9.40
CA SER A 169 -2.32 10.63 -10.20
C SER A 169 -3.30 9.84 -9.34
N MET A 170 -2.81 9.13 -8.31
CA MET A 170 -3.67 8.44 -7.38
C MET A 170 -4.48 9.38 -6.50
N PHE A 171 -3.89 10.46 -5.99
CA PHE A 171 -4.62 11.49 -5.26
C PHE A 171 -5.73 12.12 -6.11
N MET A 172 -5.47 12.33 -7.41
CA MET A 172 -6.47 12.85 -8.34
C MET A 172 -7.58 11.84 -8.61
N VAL A 173 -7.29 10.56 -8.84
CA VAL A 173 -8.32 9.51 -9.01
C VAL A 173 -9.21 9.44 -7.77
N VAL A 174 -8.58 9.47 -6.60
CA VAL A 174 -9.25 9.51 -5.30
C VAL A 174 -10.15 10.74 -5.19
N MET A 175 -9.64 11.95 -5.41
CA MET A 175 -10.43 13.18 -5.33
C MET A 175 -11.57 13.23 -6.35
N ILE A 176 -11.34 12.81 -7.59
CA ILE A 176 -12.38 12.72 -8.62
C ILE A 176 -13.50 11.78 -8.16
N THR A 177 -13.15 10.65 -7.55
CA THR A 177 -14.12 9.70 -7.03
C THR A 177 -14.94 10.31 -5.88
N VAL A 178 -14.31 11.02 -4.94
CA VAL A 178 -15.01 11.75 -3.87
C VAL A 178 -15.99 12.77 -4.45
N VAL A 179 -15.50 13.63 -5.34
CA VAL A 179 -16.30 14.70 -5.96
C VAL A 179 -17.49 14.09 -6.69
N THR A 180 -17.28 13.02 -7.44
CA THR A 180 -18.36 12.33 -8.17
C THR A 180 -19.42 11.77 -7.20
N ILE A 181 -19.01 11.14 -6.10
CA ILE A 181 -19.94 10.61 -5.09
C ILE A 181 -20.72 11.74 -4.41
N VAL A 182 -20.05 12.84 -4.02
CA VAL A 182 -20.68 14.01 -3.41
C VAL A 182 -21.69 14.65 -4.37
N TYR A 183 -21.34 14.79 -5.65
CA TYR A 183 -22.22 15.37 -6.67
C TYR A 183 -23.39 14.45 -7.04
N ALA A 184 -23.24 13.14 -6.90
CA ALA A 184 -24.32 12.17 -7.16
C ALA A 184 -25.28 12.01 -5.97
N LEU A 185 -24.85 12.36 -4.76
CA LEU A 185 -25.64 12.25 -3.52
C LEU A 185 -26.20 13.59 -3.02
N GLY A 186 -25.74 14.72 -3.55
CA GLY A 186 -26.26 16.07 -3.29
C GLY A 186 -27.27 16.49 -4.35
#